data_AF-L0DQT8-F1
#
_entry.id   AF-L0DQT8-F1
#
_cell.length_a   1.000
_cell.length_b   1.000
_cell.length_c   1.000
_cell.angle_alpha   90.00
_cell.angle_beta   90.00
_cell.angle_gamma   90.00
#
_symmetry.space_group_name_H-M   'P 1'
#
loop_
_entity.id
_entity.type
_entity.pdbx_description
1 polymer ?
#
loop_
_entity_poly.entity_id
_entity_poly.type
_entity_poly.pdbx_seq_one_letter_code
_entity_poly.pdbx_strand_id
1 'polypeptide(L)'
;MELVVRAQHNRRLADGRRLFEVARATASRGSVQLQVDGQSLRTKTSKRPARLGRAARAAELDLRYAPVTVRGRPADVDPPVTLELTVVHALERDPPKGEKPLEWFVLTTLSVASAEQAAEILRWYRLRWRIEDWNRVLKSGCKIDELGHHSVERLERAIAIRLVIAWRVMLMTLLGREAPELPPELLFSDVELRVLGDYAQSRRRPRPSSLRAAVREVAILGGYTNRNHDPPPGHQLMWHGYAKLTTMSFAYTLRDEIE
;
A
#
# COMPACT_ATOMS: atom_id res chain seq x y z
N MET A 1 14.08 7.05 -17.53
CA MET A 1 13.46 6.72 -16.22
C MET A 1 12.00 6.39 -16.46
N GLU A 2 11.52 5.30 -15.87
CA GLU A 2 10.13 4.86 -15.99
C GLU A 2 9.29 5.50 -14.88
N LEU A 3 8.22 6.20 -15.24
CA LEU A 3 7.36 6.91 -14.29
C LEU A 3 5.89 6.63 -14.54
N VAL A 4 5.10 6.64 -13.46
CA VAL A 4 3.64 6.59 -13.47
C VAL A 4 3.11 7.66 -12.52
N VAL A 5 2.39 8.64 -13.05
CA VAL A 5 1.97 9.84 -12.30
C VAL A 5 0.53 10.17 -12.61
N ARG A 6 -0.31 10.39 -11.59
CA ARG A 6 -1.67 10.89 -11.82
C ARG A 6 -1.64 12.36 -12.25
N ALA A 7 -2.31 12.66 -13.34
CA ALA A 7 -2.54 14.04 -13.76
C ALA A 7 -3.58 14.69 -12.83
N GLN A 8 -3.16 15.72 -12.10
CA GLN A 8 -4.05 16.56 -11.29
C GLN A 8 -4.65 17.71 -12.09
N HIS A 9 -3.93 18.21 -13.10
CA HIS A 9 -4.28 19.41 -13.84
C HIS A 9 -4.55 19.09 -15.32
N ASN A 10 -5.51 19.81 -15.91
CA ASN A 10 -5.81 19.74 -17.34
C ASN A 10 -4.75 20.55 -18.14
N ARG A 11 -3.56 19.97 -18.25
CA ARG A 11 -2.38 20.59 -18.89
C ARG A 11 -2.61 20.82 -20.38
N ARG A 12 -1.94 21.83 -20.93
CA ARG A 12 -1.92 22.09 -22.38
C ARG A 12 -0.90 21.17 -23.05
N LEU A 13 -1.26 20.62 -24.20
CA LEU A 13 -0.39 19.82 -25.03
C LEU A 13 0.36 20.70 -26.05
N ALA A 14 1.37 20.15 -26.70
CA ALA A 14 2.18 20.86 -27.70
C ALA A 14 1.34 21.37 -28.88
N ASP A 15 0.32 20.62 -29.28
CA ASP A 15 -0.66 20.97 -30.33
C ASP A 15 -1.72 21.99 -29.89
N GLY A 16 -1.63 22.48 -28.64
CA GLY A 16 -2.53 23.48 -28.09
C GLY A 16 -3.79 22.92 -27.42
N ARG A 17 -4.13 21.64 -27.61
CA ARG A 17 -5.29 20.98 -26.98
C ARG A 17 -5.07 20.74 -25.49
N ARG A 18 -6.13 20.31 -24.80
CA ARG A 18 -6.13 20.03 -23.36
C ARG A 18 -6.08 18.53 -23.09
N LEU A 19 -5.23 18.13 -22.13
CA LEU A 19 -4.95 16.73 -21.80
C LEU A 19 -6.22 15.91 -21.53
N PHE A 20 -7.13 16.40 -20.68
CA PHE A 20 -8.32 15.64 -20.28
C PHE A 20 -9.34 15.53 -21.42
N GLU A 21 -9.43 16.53 -22.28
CA GLU A 21 -10.30 16.50 -23.47
C GLU A 21 -9.80 15.47 -24.48
N VAL A 22 -8.50 15.50 -24.79
CA VAL A 22 -7.87 14.51 -25.69
C VAL A 22 -8.04 13.10 -25.14
N ALA A 23 -7.81 12.89 -23.85
CA ALA A 23 -7.95 11.59 -23.23
C ALA A 23 -9.42 11.08 -23.25
N ARG A 24 -10.40 11.96 -22.98
CA ARG A 24 -11.83 11.59 -23.04
C ARG A 24 -12.35 11.36 -24.45
N ALA A 25 -11.83 12.08 -25.45
CA ALA A 25 -12.21 11.93 -26.85
C ALA A 25 -11.54 10.72 -27.53
N THR A 26 -10.47 10.17 -26.94
CA THR A 26 -9.82 8.96 -27.44
C THR A 26 -10.80 7.78 -27.37
N ALA A 27 -10.85 6.97 -28.43
CA ALA A 27 -11.71 5.80 -28.47
C ALA A 27 -11.38 4.81 -27.33
N SER A 28 -12.41 4.17 -26.76
CA SER A 28 -12.20 3.07 -25.82
C SER A 28 -11.49 1.92 -26.54
N ARG A 29 -10.47 1.35 -25.89
CA ARG A 29 -9.62 0.28 -26.44
C ARG A 29 -9.61 -0.97 -25.57
N GLY A 30 -10.51 -1.06 -24.60
CA GLY A 30 -10.66 -2.21 -23.71
C GLY A 30 -11.29 -1.82 -22.39
N SER A 31 -11.45 -2.80 -21.49
CA SER A 31 -11.87 -2.56 -20.12
C SER A 31 -11.03 -3.37 -19.14
N VAL A 32 -11.03 -2.94 -17.87
CA VAL A 32 -10.40 -3.68 -16.77
C VAL A 32 -11.28 -3.63 -15.54
N GLN A 33 -11.40 -4.76 -14.85
CA GLN A 33 -12.09 -4.82 -13.57
C GLN A 33 -11.12 -4.47 -12.43
N LEU A 34 -11.55 -3.56 -11.56
CA LEU A 34 -10.78 -3.12 -10.41
C LEU A 34 -11.58 -3.34 -9.12
N GLN A 35 -10.95 -4.01 -8.16
CA GLN A 35 -11.51 -4.16 -6.81
C GLN A 35 -11.32 -2.86 -6.02
N VAL A 36 -12.46 -2.30 -5.62
CA VAL A 36 -12.58 -1.07 -4.85
C VAL A 36 -12.89 -1.46 -3.42
N ASP A 37 -11.94 -1.22 -2.52
CA ASP A 37 -12.11 -1.57 -1.11
C ASP A 37 -13.25 -0.76 -0.46
N GLY A 38 -14.00 -1.44 0.40
CA GLY A 38 -15.01 -0.80 1.21
C GLY A 38 -14.39 0.16 2.23
N GLN A 39 -15.11 1.24 2.55
CA GLN A 39 -14.81 2.09 3.68
C GLN A 39 -15.85 1.83 4.77
N SER A 40 -15.36 1.54 5.98
CA SER A 40 -16.24 1.23 7.12
C SER A 40 -17.26 2.35 7.34
N LEU A 41 -18.52 1.94 7.44
CA LEU A 41 -19.66 2.77 7.83
C LEU A 41 -19.66 3.12 9.32
N ARG A 42 -18.72 2.58 10.12
CA ARG A 42 -18.63 2.93 11.54
C ARG A 42 -18.33 4.42 11.68
N THR A 43 -19.22 5.10 12.38
CA THR A 43 -19.01 6.46 12.88
C THR A 43 -17.67 6.49 13.62
N LYS A 44 -16.74 7.31 13.14
CA LYS A 44 -15.53 7.59 13.89
C LYS A 44 -15.93 8.31 15.17
N THR A 45 -15.38 7.89 16.30
CA THR A 45 -15.45 8.60 17.58
C THR A 45 -14.65 9.92 17.58
N SER A 46 -14.01 10.28 16.46
CA SER A 46 -13.19 11.48 16.36
C SER A 46 -13.94 12.63 15.67
N LYS A 47 -13.60 13.87 16.04
CA LYS A 47 -14.16 15.15 15.54
C LYS A 47 -14.03 15.39 14.02
N ARG A 48 -13.61 14.40 13.22
CA ARG A 48 -13.52 14.53 11.75
C ARG A 48 -14.90 14.22 11.13
N PRO A 49 -15.33 14.95 10.10
CA PRO A 49 -16.60 14.69 9.44
C PRO A 49 -16.68 13.22 9.00
N ALA A 50 -17.82 12.58 9.27
CA ALA A 50 -18.07 11.22 8.85
C ALA A 50 -17.95 11.16 7.33
N ARG A 51 -16.99 10.39 6.82
CA ARG A 51 -16.99 10.04 5.40
C ARG A 51 -18.13 9.04 5.21
N LEU A 52 -19.02 9.29 4.26
CA LEU A 52 -20.03 8.33 3.83
C LEU A 52 -19.33 6.99 3.58
N GLY A 53 -19.68 5.96 4.34
CA GLY A 53 -19.08 4.64 4.16
C GLY A 53 -19.47 4.08 2.80
N ARG A 54 -18.56 3.30 2.22
CA ARG A 54 -18.69 2.77 0.87
C ARG A 54 -18.59 1.25 0.93
N ALA A 55 -19.50 0.54 0.27
CA ALA A 55 -19.38 -0.91 0.12
C ALA A 55 -18.19 -1.27 -0.77
N ALA A 56 -17.55 -2.41 -0.51
CA ALA A 56 -16.58 -2.96 -1.46
C ALA A 56 -17.31 -3.29 -2.77
N ARG A 57 -16.68 -3.01 -3.91
CA ARG A 57 -17.28 -3.29 -5.23
C ARG A 57 -16.23 -3.63 -6.27
N ALA A 58 -16.64 -4.38 -7.28
CA ALA A 58 -15.87 -4.55 -8.51
C ALA A 58 -16.31 -3.49 -9.51
N ALA A 59 -15.41 -2.54 -9.83
CA ALA A 59 -15.67 -1.48 -10.80
C ALA A 59 -15.10 -1.88 -12.16
N GLU A 60 -15.93 -1.89 -13.21
CA GLU A 60 -15.47 -2.04 -14.59
C GLU A 60 -15.05 -0.67 -15.14
N LEU A 61 -13.77 -0.55 -15.52
CA LEU A 61 -13.20 0.69 -16.03
C LEU A 61 -12.97 0.56 -17.54
N ASP A 62 -13.55 1.46 -18.32
CA ASP A 62 -13.21 1.65 -19.73
C ASP A 62 -11.84 2.30 -19.86
N LEU A 63 -11.00 1.75 -20.75
CA LEU A 63 -9.62 2.16 -20.96
C LEU A 63 -9.45 2.92 -22.26
N ARG A 64 -8.86 4.11 -22.16
CA ARG A 64 -8.45 4.95 -23.28
C ARG A 64 -6.99 5.30 -23.11
N TYR A 65 -6.19 5.17 -24.16
CA TYR A 65 -4.77 5.50 -24.08
C TYR A 65 -4.24 6.04 -25.39
N ALA A 66 -3.38 7.06 -25.28
CA ALA A 66 -2.80 7.76 -26.42
C ALA A 66 -1.45 8.39 -26.06
N PRO A 67 -0.50 8.45 -27.02
CA PRO A 67 0.68 9.30 -26.88
C PRO A 67 0.26 10.77 -26.85
N VAL A 68 0.89 11.56 -25.98
CA VAL A 68 0.64 12.98 -25.80
C VAL A 68 1.96 13.70 -25.55
N THR A 69 2.11 14.88 -26.14
CA THR A 69 3.26 15.75 -25.86
C THR A 69 2.80 16.84 -24.89
N VAL A 70 3.14 16.68 -23.61
CA VAL A 70 2.76 17.63 -22.55
C VAL A 70 3.70 18.83 -22.58
N ARG A 71 3.14 20.03 -22.57
CA ARG A 71 3.91 21.27 -22.42
C ARG A 71 4.01 21.64 -20.95
N GLY A 72 5.23 21.74 -20.45
CA GLY A 72 5.56 22.17 -19.10
C GLY A 72 6.31 23.50 -19.11
N ARG A 73 6.14 24.28 -18.05
CA ARG A 73 7.02 25.41 -17.73
C ARG A 73 7.49 25.20 -16.29
N PRO A 74 8.58 24.43 -16.07
CA PRO A 74 9.22 24.38 -14.77
C PRO A 74 9.53 25.81 -14.30
N ALA A 75 9.53 26.03 -12.98
CA ALA A 75 10.07 27.27 -12.44
C ALA A 75 11.52 27.42 -12.94
N ASP A 76 11.88 28.62 -13.37
CA ASP A 76 13.24 28.99 -13.79
C ASP A 76 13.73 28.39 -15.12
N VAL A 77 12.83 27.81 -15.95
CA VAL A 77 13.18 27.31 -17.29
C VAL A 77 12.40 28.06 -18.37
N ASP A 78 13.15 28.78 -19.22
CA ASP A 78 12.67 29.37 -20.47
C ASP A 78 13.63 28.97 -21.60
N PRO A 79 13.15 28.43 -22.74
CA PRO A 79 11.75 28.28 -23.15
C PRO A 79 11.00 27.11 -22.48
N PRO A 80 9.65 27.06 -22.61
CA PRO A 80 8.84 25.92 -22.12
C PRO A 80 9.31 24.58 -22.68
N VAL A 81 9.37 23.57 -21.83
CA VAL A 81 9.81 22.22 -22.18
C VAL A 81 8.61 21.37 -22.62
N THR A 82 8.81 20.55 -23.64
CA THR A 82 7.85 19.53 -24.07
C THR A 82 8.32 18.15 -23.65
N LEU A 83 7.39 17.32 -23.16
CA LEU A 83 7.66 15.94 -22.76
C LEU A 83 6.69 15.00 -23.49
N GLU A 84 7.23 14.01 -24.18
CA GLU A 84 6.45 12.93 -24.78
C GLU A 84 6.12 11.90 -23.71
N LEU A 85 4.82 11.65 -23.53
CA LEU A 85 4.28 10.74 -22.52
C LEU A 85 3.12 9.96 -23.14
N THR A 86 2.67 8.92 -22.45
CA THR A 86 1.38 8.30 -22.73
C THR A 86 0.40 8.71 -21.65
N VAL A 87 -0.82 9.11 -22.04
CA VAL A 87 -1.95 9.21 -21.11
C VAL A 87 -2.74 7.90 -21.13
N VAL A 88 -3.05 7.37 -19.95
CA VAL A 88 -4.01 6.29 -19.71
C VAL A 88 -5.17 6.88 -18.93
N HIS A 89 -6.34 6.94 -19.56
CA HIS A 89 -7.60 7.35 -18.96
C HIS A 89 -8.44 6.11 -18.66
N ALA A 90 -8.89 6.02 -17.41
CA ALA A 90 -9.73 4.94 -16.91
C ALA A 90 -11.00 5.54 -16.30
N LEU A 91 -12.16 5.10 -16.78
CA LEU A 91 -13.47 5.61 -16.36
C LEU A 91 -14.41 4.46 -15.98
N GLU A 92 -14.98 4.49 -14.78
CA GLU A 92 -16.01 3.54 -14.34
C GLU A 92 -17.26 3.69 -15.21
N ARG A 93 -17.63 2.60 -15.90
CA ARG A 93 -18.75 2.59 -16.86
C ARG A 93 -20.10 2.78 -16.14
N ASP A 94 -20.36 1.93 -15.15
CA ASP A 94 -21.63 1.88 -14.42
C ASP A 94 -21.41 2.07 -12.91
N PRO A 95 -21.15 3.31 -12.44
CA PRO A 95 -20.95 3.56 -11.02
C PRO A 95 -22.26 3.30 -10.24
N PRO A 96 -22.19 2.75 -9.01
CA PRO A 96 -23.38 2.57 -8.19
C PRO A 96 -24.13 3.89 -7.94
N LYS A 97 -25.44 3.79 -7.75
CA LYS A 97 -26.29 4.96 -7.51
C LYS A 97 -25.79 5.78 -6.31
N GLY A 98 -25.55 7.06 -6.53
CA GLY A 98 -25.07 8.00 -5.50
C GLY A 98 -23.55 8.02 -5.29
N GLU A 99 -22.81 7.17 -6.00
CA GLU A 99 -21.34 7.15 -5.96
C GLU A 99 -20.76 7.97 -7.12
N LYS A 100 -19.71 8.74 -6.84
CA LYS A 100 -18.95 9.40 -7.90
C LYS A 100 -18.17 8.35 -8.70
N PRO A 101 -18.22 8.35 -10.04
CA PRO A 101 -17.46 7.39 -10.84
C PRO A 101 -15.96 7.52 -10.57
N LEU A 102 -15.27 6.38 -10.58
CA LEU A 102 -13.82 6.38 -10.67
C LEU A 102 -13.41 6.93 -12.03
N GLU A 103 -12.69 8.06 -12.01
CA GLU A 103 -12.08 8.63 -13.20
C GLU A 103 -10.62 8.94 -12.89
N TRP A 104 -9.71 8.25 -13.57
CA TRP A 104 -8.27 8.43 -13.43
C TRP A 104 -7.65 8.85 -14.76
N PHE A 105 -6.82 9.89 -14.70
CA PHE A 105 -5.91 10.28 -15.77
C PHE A 105 -4.49 10.01 -15.29
N VAL A 106 -3.84 9.00 -15.85
CA VAL A 106 -2.49 8.59 -15.45
C VAL A 106 -1.55 8.87 -16.62
N LEU A 107 -0.50 9.62 -16.35
CA LEU A 107 0.59 9.88 -17.28
C LEU A 107 1.72 8.90 -17.00
N THR A 108 2.33 8.38 -18.06
CA THR A 108 3.51 7.53 -17.94
C THR A 108 4.52 7.83 -19.04
N THR A 109 5.80 7.61 -18.76
CA THR A 109 6.87 7.66 -19.77
C THR A 109 6.94 6.38 -20.61
N LEU A 110 6.17 5.35 -20.25
CA LEU A 110 6.14 4.08 -20.96
C LEU A 110 5.18 4.13 -22.14
N SER A 111 5.50 3.40 -23.20
CA SER A 111 4.58 3.20 -24.33
C SER A 111 3.45 2.25 -23.93
N VAL A 112 2.23 2.55 -24.39
CA VAL A 112 1.05 1.71 -24.18
C VAL A 112 0.36 1.51 -25.51
N ALA A 113 0.43 0.29 -26.02
CA ALA A 113 -0.16 -0.15 -27.27
C ALA A 113 -1.38 -1.06 -27.06
N SER A 114 -1.52 -1.70 -25.90
CA SER A 114 -2.59 -2.65 -25.61
C SER A 114 -3.36 -2.37 -24.32
N ALA A 115 -4.54 -2.95 -24.18
CA ALA A 115 -5.36 -2.86 -22.97
C ALA A 115 -4.66 -3.51 -21.77
N GLU A 116 -3.90 -4.59 -21.99
CA GLU A 116 -3.14 -5.28 -20.95
C GLU A 116 -2.02 -4.40 -20.38
N GLN A 117 -1.33 -3.67 -21.26
CA GLN A 117 -0.32 -2.69 -20.86
C GLN A 117 -0.96 -1.52 -20.10
N ALA A 118 -2.09 -1.00 -20.57
CA ALA A 118 -2.83 0.04 -19.85
C ALA A 118 -3.28 -0.43 -18.45
N ALA A 119 -3.75 -1.67 -18.35
CA ALA A 119 -4.12 -2.30 -17.09
C ALA A 119 -2.92 -2.44 -16.14
N GLU A 120 -1.72 -2.74 -16.65
CA GLU A 120 -0.47 -2.76 -15.85
C GLU A 120 -0.14 -1.37 -15.28
N ILE A 121 -0.23 -0.31 -16.10
CA ILE A 121 -0.05 1.07 -15.61
C ILE A 121 -0.99 1.38 -14.44
N LEU A 122 -2.26 0.96 -14.54
CA LEU A 122 -3.22 1.13 -13.45
C LEU A 122 -2.89 0.26 -12.24
N ARG A 123 -2.41 -0.98 -12.43
CA ARG A 123 -1.92 -1.84 -11.32
C ARG A 123 -0.81 -1.14 -10.56
N TRP A 124 0.23 -0.63 -11.24
CA TRP A 124 1.30 0.12 -10.60
C TRP A 124 0.80 1.38 -9.91
N TYR A 125 -0.10 2.14 -10.55
CA TYR A 125 -0.68 3.33 -9.95
C TYR A 125 -1.43 3.04 -8.63
N ARG A 126 -2.13 1.89 -8.54
CA ARG A 126 -2.81 1.48 -7.29
C ARG A 126 -1.83 1.24 -6.15
N LEU A 127 -0.60 0.81 -6.42
CA LEU A 127 0.42 0.58 -5.40
C LEU A 127 0.89 1.88 -4.73
N ARG A 128 0.59 3.06 -5.30
CA ARG A 128 0.91 4.37 -4.71
C ARG A 128 0.43 4.48 -3.26
N TRP A 129 -0.73 3.91 -2.92
CA TRP A 129 -1.28 4.00 -1.56
C TRP A 129 -0.43 3.28 -0.50
N ARG A 130 0.48 2.37 -0.90
CA ARG A 130 1.36 1.65 0.03
C ARG A 130 2.22 2.60 0.89
N ILE A 131 2.61 3.75 0.36
CA ILE A 131 3.36 4.75 1.15
C ILE A 131 2.50 5.36 2.27
N GLU A 132 1.19 5.48 2.07
CA GLU A 132 0.27 5.97 3.10
C GLU A 132 0.06 4.92 4.19
N ASP A 133 0.05 3.63 3.83
CA ASP A 133 0.06 2.54 4.79
C ASP A 133 1.35 2.54 5.62
N TRP A 134 2.52 2.73 4.99
CA TRP A 134 3.79 2.86 5.69
C TRP A 134 3.82 4.06 6.65
N ASN A 135 3.36 5.24 6.20
CA ASN A 135 3.22 6.42 7.06
C ASN A 135 2.29 6.16 8.26
N ARG A 136 1.23 5.36 8.06
CA ARG A 136 0.34 4.96 9.16
C ARG A 136 1.03 3.99 10.13
N VAL A 137 1.84 3.06 9.65
CA VAL A 137 2.68 2.20 10.51
C VAL A 137 3.64 3.05 11.34
N LEU A 138 4.32 4.01 10.70
CA LEU A 138 5.26 4.89 11.37
C LEU A 138 4.60 5.69 12.49
N LYS A 139 3.46 6.32 12.20
CA LYS A 139 2.78 7.21 13.15
C LYS A 139 2.03 6.44 14.23
N SER A 140 1.16 5.51 13.85
CA SER A 140 0.29 4.83 14.81
C SER A 140 0.96 3.61 15.47
N GLY A 141 1.82 2.90 14.75
CA GLY A 141 2.57 1.76 15.28
C GLY A 141 3.83 2.23 15.99
N CYS A 142 4.80 2.72 15.21
CA CYS A 142 6.09 3.15 15.74
C CYS A 142 6.06 4.48 16.50
N LYS A 143 4.90 5.14 16.61
CA LYS A 143 4.67 6.34 17.45
C LYS A 143 5.65 7.47 17.19
N ILE A 144 6.10 7.67 15.94
CA ILE A 144 7.16 8.67 15.62
C ILE A 144 6.83 10.07 16.12
N ASP A 145 5.54 10.43 16.16
CA ASP A 145 5.05 11.74 16.61
C ASP A 145 5.17 11.92 18.15
N GLU A 146 5.45 10.85 18.90
CA GLU A 146 5.64 10.86 20.36
C GLU A 146 7.13 10.93 20.78
N LEU A 147 8.06 11.06 19.82
CA LEU A 147 9.48 11.19 20.14
C LEU A 147 9.78 12.53 20.84
N GLY A 148 10.21 12.46 22.10
CA GLY A 148 10.54 13.63 22.92
C GLY A 148 12.04 13.85 23.14
N HIS A 149 12.87 13.72 22.10
CA HIS A 149 14.32 13.93 22.25
C HIS A 149 14.68 15.42 22.30
N HIS A 150 15.63 15.79 23.18
CA HIS A 150 16.06 17.18 23.38
C HIS A 150 17.00 17.74 22.31
N SER A 151 17.49 16.93 21.36
CA SER A 151 18.32 17.39 20.25
C SER A 151 17.86 16.83 18.91
N VAL A 152 18.05 17.61 17.85
CA VAL A 152 17.70 17.23 16.47
C VAL A 152 18.43 15.94 16.06
N GLU A 153 19.73 15.86 16.32
CA GLU A 153 20.54 14.69 15.99
C GLU A 153 20.04 13.39 16.66
N ARG A 154 19.62 13.45 17.93
CA ARG A 154 19.04 12.29 18.63
C ARG A 154 17.67 11.94 18.07
N LEU A 155 16.88 12.94 17.71
CA LEU A 155 15.58 12.75 17.06
C LEU A 155 15.73 12.07 15.70
N GLU A 156 16.66 12.53 14.86
CA GLU A 156 16.95 11.95 13.54
C GLU A 156 17.37 10.47 13.64
N ARG A 157 18.26 10.14 14.58
CA ARG A 157 18.67 8.74 14.84
C ARG A 157 17.48 7.88 15.26
N ALA A 158 16.65 8.36 16.17
CA ALA A 158 15.47 7.63 16.62
C ALA A 158 14.43 7.44 15.50
N ILE A 159 14.25 8.46 14.65
CA ILE A 159 13.41 8.37 13.45
C ILE A 159 13.98 7.30 12.52
N ALA A 160 15.28 7.33 12.21
CA ALA A 160 15.91 6.37 11.31
C ALA A 160 15.68 4.91 11.74
N ILE A 161 15.83 4.60 13.03
CA ILE A 161 15.54 3.26 13.57
C ILE A 161 14.06 2.89 13.36
N ARG A 162 13.13 3.83 13.63
CA ARG A 162 11.69 3.60 13.43
C ARG A 162 11.31 3.43 11.96
N LEU A 163 12.02 4.07 11.02
CA LEU A 163 11.83 3.86 9.57
C LEU A 163 12.08 2.41 9.18
N VAL A 164 13.17 1.82 9.66
CA VAL A 164 13.53 0.41 9.40
C VAL A 164 12.51 -0.54 10.03
N ILE A 165 12.11 -0.29 11.27
CA ILE A 165 11.11 -1.11 11.97
C ILE A 165 9.76 -1.06 11.26
N ALA A 166 9.29 0.13 10.87
CA ALA A 166 8.02 0.27 10.14
C ALA A 166 8.06 -0.42 8.78
N TRP A 167 9.19 -0.34 8.07
CA TRP A 167 9.40 -1.09 6.85
C TRP A 167 9.31 -2.59 7.08
N ARG A 168 9.97 -3.13 8.13
CA ARG A 168 9.93 -4.57 8.45
C ARG A 168 8.52 -5.04 8.78
N VAL A 169 7.74 -4.28 9.55
CA VAL A 169 6.33 -4.56 9.81
C VAL A 169 5.51 -4.57 8.52
N MET A 170 5.72 -3.60 7.63
CA MET A 170 5.05 -3.54 6.34
C MET A 170 5.44 -4.74 5.45
N LEU A 171 6.71 -5.08 5.38
CA LEU A 171 7.22 -6.22 4.62
C LEU A 171 6.57 -7.52 5.07
N MET A 172 6.57 -7.82 6.38
CA MET A 172 5.90 -9.01 6.92
C MET A 172 4.41 -9.04 6.55
N THR A 173 3.72 -7.90 6.69
CA THR A 173 2.28 -7.79 6.39
C THR A 173 2.00 -8.06 4.91
N LEU A 174 2.83 -7.54 4.00
CA LEU A 174 2.64 -7.66 2.56
C LEU A 174 3.10 -9.04 2.05
N LEU A 175 4.28 -9.49 2.45
CA LEU A 175 4.86 -10.73 1.93
C LEU A 175 4.05 -11.96 2.39
N GLY A 176 3.51 -11.94 3.61
CA GLY A 176 2.58 -12.98 4.06
C GLY A 176 1.27 -13.08 3.25
N ARG A 177 0.94 -12.06 2.44
CA ARG A 177 -0.22 -12.05 1.54
C ARG A 177 0.17 -12.38 0.10
N GLU A 178 1.23 -11.75 -0.40
CA GLU A 178 1.67 -11.85 -1.80
C GLU A 178 2.45 -13.14 -2.09
N ALA A 179 3.21 -13.64 -1.11
CA ALA A 179 4.03 -14.84 -1.24
C ALA A 179 3.86 -15.77 -0.02
N PRO A 180 2.62 -16.24 0.23
CA PRO A 180 2.25 -16.88 1.49
C PRO A 180 2.90 -18.25 1.73
N GLU A 181 3.25 -18.96 0.67
CA GLU A 181 3.81 -20.32 0.73
C GLU A 181 5.33 -20.33 0.90
N LEU A 182 5.98 -19.16 0.93
CA LEU A 182 7.42 -19.08 1.14
C LEU A 182 7.84 -19.66 2.51
N PRO A 183 9.09 -20.12 2.65
CA PRO A 183 9.64 -20.53 3.93
C PRO A 183 9.63 -19.36 4.92
N PRO A 184 9.20 -19.56 6.19
CA PRO A 184 9.13 -18.48 7.17
C PRO A 184 10.52 -17.97 7.60
N GLU A 185 11.58 -18.76 7.43
CA GLU A 185 12.99 -18.41 7.68
C GLU A 185 13.46 -17.21 6.86
N LEU A 186 12.78 -16.92 5.74
CA LEU A 186 13.10 -15.78 4.89
C LEU A 186 12.85 -14.43 5.58
N LEU A 187 11.92 -14.38 6.54
CA LEU A 187 11.64 -13.16 7.32
C LEU A 187 11.98 -13.30 8.81
N PHE A 188 11.90 -14.50 9.36
CA PHE A 188 12.04 -14.75 10.80
C PHE A 188 13.30 -15.54 11.09
N SER A 189 14.02 -15.13 12.12
CA SER A 189 15.16 -15.85 12.69
C SER A 189 14.74 -17.14 13.39
N ASP A 190 15.69 -18.04 13.63
CA ASP A 190 15.44 -19.33 14.31
C ASP A 190 14.82 -19.15 15.70
N VAL A 191 15.26 -18.15 16.47
CA VAL A 191 14.66 -17.84 17.78
C VAL A 191 13.24 -17.32 17.65
N GLU A 192 12.96 -16.45 16.69
CA GLU A 192 11.59 -15.96 16.43
C GLU A 192 10.66 -17.12 16.03
N LEU A 193 11.13 -18.03 15.16
CA LEU A 193 10.36 -19.21 14.76
C LEU A 193 10.13 -20.18 15.92
N ARG A 194 11.12 -20.37 16.78
CA ARG A 194 10.99 -21.19 17.99
C ARG A 194 9.92 -20.61 18.93
N VAL A 195 9.99 -19.30 19.20
CA VAL A 195 8.99 -18.58 20.02
C VAL A 195 7.60 -18.70 19.41
N LEU A 196 7.44 -18.42 18.11
CA LEU A 196 6.14 -18.53 17.44
C LEU A 196 5.61 -19.96 17.48
N GLY A 197 6.48 -20.95 17.28
CA GLY A 197 6.15 -22.37 17.32
C GLY A 197 5.68 -22.82 18.70
N ASP A 198 6.41 -22.47 19.75
CA ASP A 198 6.05 -22.81 21.13
C ASP A 198 4.78 -22.09 21.58
N TYR A 199 4.64 -20.81 21.21
CA TYR A 199 3.40 -20.07 21.44
C TYR A 199 2.21 -20.73 20.76
N ALA A 200 2.33 -21.12 19.49
CA ALA A 200 1.28 -21.82 18.76
C ALA A 200 0.92 -23.16 19.42
N GLN A 201 1.92 -23.96 19.78
CA GLN A 201 1.72 -25.26 20.45
C GLN A 201 1.05 -25.12 21.82
N SER A 202 1.42 -24.11 22.61
CA SER A 202 0.76 -23.81 23.90
C SER A 202 -0.73 -23.52 23.76
N ARG A 203 -1.16 -23.13 22.55
CA ARG A 203 -2.56 -22.86 22.18
C ARG A 203 -3.16 -23.94 21.29
N ARG A 204 -2.53 -25.13 21.22
CA ARG A 204 -2.95 -26.29 20.42
C ARG A 204 -3.06 -25.99 18.91
N ARG A 205 -2.20 -25.08 18.41
CA ARG A 205 -2.04 -24.79 16.98
C ARG A 205 -0.74 -25.42 16.47
N PRO A 206 -0.66 -25.81 15.18
CA PRO A 206 0.56 -26.35 14.61
C PRO A 206 1.67 -25.28 14.58
N ARG A 207 2.92 -25.71 14.62
CA ARG A 207 4.06 -24.81 14.39
C ARG A 207 3.96 -24.21 12.98
N PRO A 208 4.29 -22.93 12.80
CA PRO A 208 4.19 -22.30 11.48
C PRO A 208 5.23 -22.90 10.54
N SER A 209 4.77 -23.52 9.45
CA SER A 209 5.61 -24.11 8.41
C SER A 209 5.66 -23.30 7.11
N SER A 210 4.98 -22.15 7.08
CA SER A 210 4.96 -21.23 5.94
C SER A 210 4.94 -19.79 6.41
N LEU A 211 5.32 -18.87 5.52
CA LEU A 211 5.35 -17.45 5.81
C LEU A 211 3.98 -16.93 6.23
N ARG A 212 2.90 -17.37 5.56
CA ARG A 212 1.52 -17.03 5.95
C ARG A 212 1.23 -17.46 7.38
N ALA A 213 1.63 -18.68 7.77
CA ALA A 213 1.39 -19.19 9.11
C ALA A 213 2.18 -18.40 10.16
N ALA A 214 3.46 -18.11 9.92
CA ALA A 214 4.29 -17.33 10.83
C ALA A 214 3.76 -15.89 11.00
N VAL A 215 3.46 -15.21 9.90
CA VAL A 215 2.85 -13.85 9.91
C VAL A 215 1.51 -13.85 10.66
N ARG A 216 0.70 -14.89 10.49
CA ARG A 216 -0.56 -15.03 11.24
C ARG A 216 -0.31 -15.21 12.74
N GLU A 217 0.66 -16.01 13.16
CA GLU A 217 0.99 -16.16 14.59
C GLU A 217 1.50 -14.84 15.19
N VAL A 218 2.30 -14.07 14.45
CA VAL A 218 2.66 -12.70 14.85
C VAL A 218 1.40 -11.85 15.03
N ALA A 219 0.48 -11.88 14.07
CA ALA A 219 -0.77 -11.13 14.21
C ALA A 219 -1.59 -11.57 15.43
N ILE A 220 -1.65 -12.87 15.73
CA ILE A 220 -2.35 -13.43 16.90
C ILE A 220 -1.73 -12.92 18.20
N LEU A 221 -0.40 -12.88 18.31
CA LEU A 221 0.29 -12.21 19.43
C LEU A 221 -0.16 -10.74 19.56
N GLY A 222 -0.38 -10.08 18.42
CA GLY A 222 -0.91 -8.72 18.33
C GLY A 222 -2.40 -8.56 18.63
N GLY A 223 -3.13 -9.66 18.90
CA GLY A 223 -4.57 -9.66 19.21
C GLY A 223 -5.48 -10.03 18.05
N TYR A 224 -4.94 -10.52 16.93
CA TYR A 224 -5.76 -11.04 15.84
C TYR A 224 -6.51 -12.31 16.25
N THR A 225 -7.83 -12.31 16.10
CA THR A 225 -8.67 -13.44 16.52
C THR A 225 -8.72 -14.58 15.51
N ASN A 226 -8.45 -14.30 14.23
CA ASN A 226 -8.48 -15.27 13.14
C ASN A 226 -9.81 -16.05 13.06
N ARG A 227 -10.94 -15.33 13.11
CA ARG A 227 -12.28 -15.90 12.95
C ARG A 227 -12.56 -16.21 11.48
N ASN A 228 -13.58 -17.04 11.24
CA ASN A 228 -14.07 -17.28 9.89
C ASN A 228 -14.47 -15.94 9.25
N HIS A 229 -13.90 -15.66 8.08
CA HIS A 229 -14.08 -14.41 7.31
C HIS A 229 -13.44 -13.15 7.91
N ASP A 230 -12.58 -13.25 8.93
CA ASP A 230 -11.74 -12.12 9.31
C ASP A 230 -10.85 -11.71 8.11
N PRO A 231 -10.75 -10.41 7.79
CA PRO A 231 -9.84 -9.96 6.75
C PRO A 231 -8.38 -10.23 7.16
N PRO A 232 -7.45 -10.32 6.20
CA PRO A 232 -6.04 -10.49 6.51
C PRO A 232 -5.55 -9.45 7.54
N PRO A 233 -4.66 -9.82 8.47
CA PRO A 233 -4.28 -8.97 9.59
C PRO A 233 -3.70 -7.64 9.11
N GLY A 234 -4.14 -6.55 9.73
CA GLY A 234 -3.66 -5.20 9.43
C GLY A 234 -2.31 -4.89 10.09
N HIS A 235 -1.60 -3.90 9.53
CA HIS A 235 -0.32 -3.39 10.03
C HIS A 235 -0.31 -3.05 11.54
N GLN A 236 -1.43 -2.60 12.13
CA GLN A 236 -1.50 -2.30 13.56
C GLN A 236 -1.36 -3.56 14.42
N LEU A 237 -2.07 -4.65 14.06
CA LEU A 237 -1.94 -5.94 14.74
C LEU A 237 -0.54 -6.51 14.55
N MET A 238 0.01 -6.38 13.34
CA MET A 238 1.37 -6.82 13.03
C MET A 238 2.42 -6.10 13.86
N TRP A 239 2.28 -4.79 14.06
CA TRP A 239 3.16 -4.01 14.95
C TRP A 239 3.10 -4.52 16.39
N HIS A 240 1.90 -4.61 16.98
CA HIS A 240 1.76 -5.07 18.36
C HIS A 240 2.30 -6.50 18.55
N GLY A 241 2.05 -7.36 17.56
CA GLY A 241 2.55 -8.72 17.54
C GLY A 241 4.06 -8.78 17.48
N TYR A 242 4.66 -8.02 16.57
CA TYR A 242 6.11 -7.99 16.40
C TYR A 242 6.83 -7.45 17.63
N ALA A 243 6.31 -6.39 18.27
CA ALA A 243 6.87 -5.88 19.51
C ALA A 243 6.89 -6.95 20.62
N LYS A 244 5.80 -7.71 20.78
CA LYS A 244 5.74 -8.84 21.74
C LYS A 244 6.70 -9.97 21.36
N LEU A 245 6.75 -10.32 20.08
CA LEU A 245 7.67 -11.34 19.58
C LEU A 245 9.12 -10.96 19.90
N THR A 246 9.53 -9.72 19.64
CA THR A 246 10.89 -9.25 19.97
C THR A 246 11.20 -9.39 21.46
N THR A 247 10.27 -9.03 22.35
CA THR A 247 10.45 -9.20 23.80
C THR A 247 10.57 -10.67 24.20
N MET A 248 9.73 -11.54 23.62
CA MET A 248 9.78 -12.98 23.91
C MET A 248 11.05 -13.64 23.37
N SER A 249 11.48 -13.28 22.16
CA SER A 249 12.73 -13.76 21.56
C SER A 249 13.94 -13.36 22.40
N PHE A 250 13.97 -12.13 22.94
CA PHE A 250 15.03 -11.72 23.87
C PHE A 250 15.07 -12.61 25.11
N ALA A 251 13.91 -12.94 25.71
CA ALA A 251 13.86 -13.83 26.86
C ALA A 251 14.31 -15.27 26.54
N TYR A 252 14.01 -15.76 25.34
CA TYR A 252 14.50 -17.06 24.86
C TYR A 252 16.02 -17.07 24.70
N THR A 253 16.59 -16.05 24.06
CA THR A 253 18.04 -15.92 23.92
C THR A 253 18.72 -15.84 25.28
N LEU A 254 18.18 -15.04 26.21
CA LEU A 254 18.73 -14.94 27.57
C LEU A 254 18.69 -16.28 28.31
N ARG A 255 17.64 -17.07 28.12
CA ARG A 255 17.54 -18.42 28.69
C ARG A 255 18.62 -19.34 28.11
N ASP A 256 18.76 -19.35 26.78
CA ASP A 256 19.75 -20.17 26.07
C ASP A 256 21.20 -19.80 26.45
N GLU A 257 21.46 -18.57 26.93
CA GLU A 257 22.78 -18.12 27.41
C GLU A 257 23.12 -18.56 28.85
N ILE A 258 22.10 -18.89 29.65
CA ILE A 258 22.26 -19.23 31.08
C ILE A 258 22.17 -20.74 31.32
N GLU A 259 21.53 -21.50 30.42
CA GLU A 259 21.50 -22.98 30.41
C GLU A 259 22.76 -23.60 29.78
#